data_AF-A0AAJ7RKS7-F1
#
_entry.id   AF-A0AAJ7RKS7-F1
#
_cell.length_a   1.000
_cell.length_b   1.000
_cell.length_c   1.000
_cell.angle_alpha   90.00
_cell.angle_beta   90.00
_cell.angle_gamma   90.00
#
_symmetry.space_group_name_H-M   'P 1'
#
loop_
_entity.id
_entity.type
_entity.pdbx_description
1 polymer ?
#
loop_
_entity_poly.entity_id
_entity_poly.type
_entity_poly.pdbx_seq_one_letter_code
_entity_poly.pdbx_strand_id
1 'polypeptide(L)'
;MATGKKLINSVDTVVEETLTGLCLTYPQLEFHSSKRVVLVPDWKNRSGKVAVVSGGGSGHEPFAAGFVGSGLLTASIAGSVFAAPPSNHILHALKCVSTNNKAGILVIVPNYTGDCLNFGIAIEKARQAGLTVAELTVGEDCSIPISEQGRAGKRALVGLIFVSKIAGALAERGQSLADVTTSAEIVASNIATYAVGLSGCALPGQTTLYNIPDDEIEIGLGVHAEAGYKRIKLMNAAEVTALMLEQIEKILSLVNGNSVAVIVNNFGATSQLEQGIIVREVVTQLKYKGIKPLRVYAGVLMTCLNSAGVHISILKLPEHYKDTLISCLDEKTNAPSWPGCDYSLPVDIPREPFYEEKRKRTVRVGRALNEAEEALLQKCLKNASTALIEQEAIINDLDSGCGDGDCGTTLRHLAEGILASIDSLSLSYPSSLLSELSNIAEECMGGTSGAIYCLMFTTAATELALAKQDESWMHSWAHAWRGGLEGIMRYSKARLDDRTMLDALDAACKEFEGHLSRPYKEAAVKAAEAARLGCNSTKDMKPKAGRASYVSQAIYLQGVDAGAYAVSIWIDAIAKTLVNFEP
;
A
#
# COMPACT_ATOMS: atom_id res chain seq x y z
N MET A 1 -21.66 17.42 -1.98
CA MET A 1 -20.41 16.75 -1.55
C MET A 1 -20.70 16.05 -0.24
N ALA A 2 -20.41 14.75 -0.12
CA ALA A 2 -20.64 14.04 1.14
C ALA A 2 -19.72 14.60 2.23
N THR A 3 -20.25 14.86 3.42
CA THR A 3 -19.44 15.11 4.63
C THR A 3 -18.46 13.95 4.81
N GLY A 4 -17.18 14.24 5.08
CA GLY A 4 -16.19 13.19 5.26
C GLY A 4 -16.61 12.26 6.40
N LYS A 5 -16.67 10.94 6.15
CA LYS A 5 -16.96 9.95 7.18
C LYS A 5 -15.78 9.88 8.16
N LYS A 6 -16.03 10.00 9.47
CA LYS A 6 -15.02 9.97 10.52
C LYS A 6 -15.52 9.16 11.71
N LEU A 7 -14.62 8.43 12.36
CA LEU A 7 -14.87 7.76 13.63
C LEU A 7 -14.50 8.71 14.78
N ILE A 8 -15.44 9.58 15.16
CA ILE A 8 -15.26 10.57 16.23
C ILE A 8 -16.55 10.69 17.06
N ASN A 9 -16.43 11.03 18.34
CA ASN A 9 -17.60 11.34 19.17
C ASN A 9 -18.08 12.78 18.96
N SER A 10 -17.16 13.75 19.03
CA SER A 10 -17.41 15.17 18.77
C SER A 10 -16.19 15.85 18.16
N VAL A 11 -16.43 16.89 17.36
CA VAL A 11 -15.38 17.74 16.79
C VAL A 11 -14.63 18.51 17.89
N ASP A 12 -15.31 18.87 18.97
CA ASP A 12 -14.72 19.68 20.05
C ASP A 12 -13.76 18.88 20.93
N THR A 13 -13.99 17.58 21.09
CA THR A 13 -13.23 16.69 21.98
C THR A 13 -12.20 15.83 21.25
N VAL A 14 -12.18 15.83 19.90
CA VAL A 14 -11.35 14.94 19.08
C VAL A 14 -9.86 14.93 19.46
N VAL A 15 -9.30 16.09 19.77
CA VAL A 15 -7.88 16.21 20.14
C VAL A 15 -7.62 15.59 21.52
N GLU A 16 -8.48 15.87 22.50
CA GLU A 16 -8.34 15.33 23.86
C GLU A 16 -8.54 13.81 23.87
N GLU A 17 -9.53 13.31 23.14
CA GLU A 17 -9.79 11.88 22.99
C GLU A 17 -8.61 11.16 22.32
N THR A 18 -8.02 11.76 21.28
CA THR A 18 -6.85 11.19 20.57
C THR A 18 -5.63 11.12 21.48
N LEU A 19 -5.32 12.19 22.22
CA LEU A 19 -4.18 12.20 23.15
C LEU A 19 -4.42 11.27 24.35
N THR A 20 -5.65 11.16 24.83
CA THR A 20 -6.03 10.17 25.84
C THR A 20 -5.82 8.76 25.32
N GLY A 21 -6.26 8.46 24.09
CA GLY A 21 -6.04 7.17 23.44
C GLY A 21 -4.55 6.83 23.29
N LEU A 22 -3.73 7.82 22.94
CA LEU A 22 -2.28 7.66 22.89
C LEU A 22 -1.71 7.26 24.27
N CYS A 23 -2.06 7.99 25.33
CA CYS A 23 -1.56 7.70 26.68
C CYS A 23 -2.13 6.42 27.28
N LEU A 24 -3.32 5.97 26.87
CA LEU A 24 -3.82 4.64 27.21
C LEU A 24 -3.05 3.53 26.49
N THR A 25 -2.61 3.78 25.26
CA THR A 25 -1.77 2.85 24.49
C THR A 25 -0.33 2.81 25.02
N TYR A 26 0.19 3.96 25.46
CA TYR A 26 1.54 4.15 25.97
C TYR A 26 1.50 4.76 27.37
N PRO A 27 1.19 3.96 28.41
CA PRO A 27 0.90 4.43 29.77
C PRO A 27 2.09 5.09 30.49
N GLN A 28 3.29 5.00 29.93
CA GLN A 28 4.45 5.73 30.41
C GLN A 28 4.38 7.24 30.12
N LEU A 29 3.56 7.68 29.16
CA LEU A 29 3.40 9.09 28.82
C LEU A 29 2.46 9.77 29.82
N GLU A 30 2.79 10.99 30.22
CA GLU A 30 1.92 11.79 31.10
C GLU A 30 1.14 12.83 30.28
N PHE A 31 -0.19 12.85 30.46
CA PHE A 31 -1.08 13.77 29.74
C PHE A 31 -1.69 14.82 30.65
N HIS A 32 -1.39 16.08 30.37
CA HIS A 32 -2.04 17.23 30.98
C HIS A 32 -3.20 17.70 30.10
N SER A 33 -4.38 17.09 30.27
CA SER A 33 -5.55 17.31 29.40
C SER A 33 -5.97 18.77 29.27
N SER A 34 -6.03 19.50 30.39
CA SER A 34 -6.43 20.92 30.44
C SER A 34 -5.58 21.86 29.56
N LYS A 35 -4.38 21.43 29.16
CA LYS A 35 -3.45 22.19 28.30
C LYS A 35 -3.02 21.43 27.05
N ARG A 36 -3.55 20.22 26.82
CA ARG A 36 -3.20 19.35 25.69
C ARG A 36 -1.68 19.13 25.56
N VAL A 37 -1.02 18.90 26.69
CA VAL A 37 0.43 18.67 26.75
C VAL A 37 0.71 17.21 27.08
N VAL A 38 1.53 16.55 26.28
CA VAL A 38 2.05 15.20 26.56
C VAL A 38 3.52 15.32 26.96
N LEU A 39 3.90 14.68 28.06
CA LEU A 39 5.23 14.72 28.66
C LEU A 39 5.85 13.33 28.69
N VAL A 40 7.18 13.29 28.63
CA VAL A 40 7.94 12.06 28.88
C VAL A 40 7.64 11.47 30.27
N PRO A 41 7.81 10.15 30.45
CA PRO A 41 7.77 9.53 31.77
C PRO A 41 8.72 10.23 32.75
N ASP A 42 8.28 10.36 34.00
CA ASP A 42 9.08 10.88 35.11
C ASP A 42 9.70 12.28 34.85
N TRP A 43 9.02 13.11 34.06
CA TRP A 43 9.50 14.45 33.66
C TRP A 43 9.89 15.33 34.84
N LYS A 44 9.28 15.13 36.02
CA LYS A 44 9.58 15.89 37.25
C LYS A 44 10.99 15.60 37.79
N ASN A 45 11.52 14.40 37.58
CA ASN A 45 12.84 14.02 38.09
C ASN A 45 13.93 14.09 37.00
N ARG A 46 13.56 14.37 35.75
CA ARG A 46 14.50 14.64 34.67
C ARG A 46 15.30 15.91 34.97
N SER A 47 16.60 15.76 35.17
CA SER A 47 17.53 16.87 35.48
C SER A 47 18.85 16.72 34.71
N GLY A 48 19.58 17.83 34.53
CA GLY A 48 20.90 17.84 33.89
C GLY A 48 20.91 17.56 32.38
N LYS A 49 19.75 17.49 31.73
CA LYS A 49 19.60 17.21 30.29
C LYS A 49 18.75 18.28 29.65
N VAL A 50 19.14 18.78 28.47
CA VAL A 50 18.34 19.77 27.74
C VAL A 50 16.93 19.21 27.49
N ALA A 51 15.90 20.01 27.74
CA ALA A 51 14.54 19.64 27.35
C ALA A 51 14.31 20.02 25.89
N VAL A 52 13.87 19.07 25.06
CA VAL A 52 13.53 19.32 23.65
C VAL A 52 12.01 19.32 23.53
N VAL A 53 11.43 20.42 23.05
CA VAL A 53 9.99 20.63 23.01
C VAL A 53 9.56 20.99 21.59
N SER A 54 8.46 20.42 21.12
CA SER A 54 7.83 20.79 19.85
C SER A 54 6.31 20.63 19.94
N GLY A 55 5.59 20.96 18.88
CA GLY A 55 4.14 20.90 18.85
C GLY A 55 3.58 21.62 17.63
N GLY A 56 2.26 21.76 17.60
CA GLY A 56 1.56 22.39 16.48
C GLY A 56 0.07 22.07 16.48
N GLY A 57 -0.59 22.32 15.35
CA GLY A 57 -1.96 21.86 15.13
C GLY A 57 -2.09 20.33 15.21
N SER A 58 -3.26 19.85 15.63
CA SER A 58 -3.59 18.42 15.57
C SER A 58 -4.02 18.00 14.16
N GLY A 59 -4.09 16.69 13.91
CA GLY A 59 -4.42 16.13 12.58
C GLY A 59 -3.20 15.68 11.77
N HIS A 60 -2.02 15.68 12.41
CA HIS A 60 -0.76 15.20 11.87
C HIS A 60 -0.22 13.98 12.62
N GLU A 61 -1.06 13.32 13.40
CA GLU A 61 -0.67 12.19 14.24
C GLU A 61 0.03 11.09 13.39
N PRO A 62 1.13 10.50 13.90
CA PRO A 62 1.61 10.57 15.28
C PRO A 62 2.37 11.85 15.67
N PHE A 63 2.68 12.75 14.74
CA PHE A 63 3.31 14.02 15.10
C PHE A 63 2.33 14.93 15.86
N ALA A 64 2.73 15.55 16.98
CA ALA A 64 4.03 15.46 17.65
C ALA A 64 4.06 14.44 18.81
N ALA A 65 2.91 14.04 19.36
CA ALA A 65 2.82 13.33 20.63
C ALA A 65 3.41 11.90 20.59
N GLY A 66 3.34 11.20 19.46
CA GLY A 66 3.99 9.89 19.29
C GLY A 66 5.52 9.95 19.27
N PHE A 67 6.10 11.16 19.21
CA PHE A 67 7.53 11.42 19.25
C PHE A 67 8.03 11.87 20.64
N VAL A 68 7.16 11.83 21.66
CA VAL A 68 7.54 12.09 23.05
C VAL A 68 8.18 10.84 23.65
N GLY A 69 9.44 10.98 24.09
CA GLY A 69 10.24 9.89 24.64
C GLY A 69 11.70 10.30 24.90
N SER A 70 12.39 9.52 25.72
CA SER A 70 13.84 9.60 25.93
C SER A 70 14.58 9.53 24.59
N GLY A 71 15.56 10.41 24.38
CA GLY A 71 16.30 10.48 23.11
C GLY A 71 15.52 11.11 21.94
N LEU A 72 14.38 11.76 22.21
CA LEU A 72 13.54 12.45 21.23
C LEU A 72 12.87 13.69 21.87
N LEU A 73 11.55 13.89 21.79
CA LEU A 73 10.89 15.04 22.44
C LEU A 73 10.67 14.78 23.94
N THR A 74 10.98 15.79 24.77
CA THR A 74 10.64 15.83 26.20
C THR A 74 9.16 16.16 26.44
N ALA A 75 8.58 17.00 25.58
CA ALA A 75 7.17 17.32 25.62
C ALA A 75 6.64 17.64 24.22
N SER A 76 5.35 17.37 24.00
CA SER A 76 4.60 17.86 22.87
C SER A 76 3.42 18.74 23.32
N ILE A 77 3.07 19.72 22.50
CA ILE A 77 1.92 20.59 22.73
C ILE A 77 1.00 20.55 21.52
N ALA A 78 -0.25 20.15 21.73
CA ALA A 78 -1.26 20.06 20.67
C ALA A 78 -2.22 21.25 20.71
N GLY A 79 -2.44 21.84 19.54
CA GLY A 79 -3.48 22.83 19.32
C GLY A 79 -4.85 22.22 19.04
N SER A 80 -5.68 22.91 18.28
CA SER A 80 -6.87 22.31 17.67
C SER A 80 -6.49 21.71 16.32
N VAL A 81 -7.42 21.02 15.65
CA VAL A 81 -7.14 20.44 14.32
C VAL A 81 -6.70 21.56 13.36
N PHE A 82 -5.49 21.44 12.81
CA PHE A 82 -4.82 22.40 11.91
C PHE A 82 -4.68 23.84 12.44
N ALA A 83 -4.71 24.03 13.76
CA ALA A 83 -4.51 25.33 14.38
C ALA A 83 -3.47 25.25 15.50
N ALA A 84 -2.47 26.15 15.45
CA ALA A 84 -1.39 26.24 16.41
C ALA A 84 -1.89 26.27 17.87
N PRO A 85 -1.14 25.68 18.83
CA PRO A 85 -1.54 25.67 20.22
C PRO A 85 -1.52 27.09 20.82
N PRO A 86 -2.44 27.41 21.74
CA PRO A 86 -2.40 28.66 22.48
C PRO A 86 -1.07 28.86 23.22
N SER A 87 -0.51 30.07 23.19
CA SER A 87 0.76 30.41 23.88
C SER A 87 0.80 30.04 25.37
N ASN A 88 -0.35 30.04 26.08
CA ASN A 88 -0.41 29.62 27.49
C ASN A 88 -0.28 28.11 27.70
N HIS A 89 -0.63 27.28 26.70
CA HIS A 89 -0.41 25.83 26.73
C HIS A 89 1.06 25.52 26.52
N ILE A 90 1.71 26.21 25.58
CA ILE A 90 3.15 26.12 25.33
C ILE A 90 3.92 26.55 26.59
N LEU A 91 3.60 27.72 27.16
CA LEU A 91 4.24 28.19 28.39
C LEU A 91 4.07 27.21 29.56
N HIS A 92 2.92 26.53 29.66
CA HIS A 92 2.71 25.48 30.65
C HIS A 92 3.68 24.31 30.47
N ALA A 93 3.88 23.84 29.24
CA ALA A 93 4.85 22.79 28.93
C ALA A 93 6.28 23.22 29.28
N LEU A 94 6.69 24.44 28.88
CA LEU A 94 8.02 24.98 29.18
C LEU A 94 8.29 25.05 30.70
N LYS A 95 7.28 25.48 31.48
CA LYS A 95 7.37 25.47 32.95
C LYS A 95 7.49 24.06 33.50
N CYS A 96 6.68 23.11 33.01
CA CYS A 96 6.75 21.71 33.44
C CYS A 96 8.16 21.15 33.26
N VAL A 97 8.70 21.17 32.04
CA VAL A 97 10.02 20.57 31.73
C VAL A 97 11.20 21.27 32.43
N SER A 98 10.97 22.46 32.99
CA SER A 98 11.98 23.24 33.74
C SER A 98 11.97 23.04 35.26
N THR A 99 10.94 22.38 35.82
CA THR A 99 10.65 22.40 37.26
C THR A 99 11.86 22.03 38.11
N ASN A 100 12.55 20.94 37.76
CA ASN A 100 13.78 20.48 38.42
C ASN A 100 14.97 20.37 37.44
N ASN A 101 14.92 21.15 36.35
CA ASN A 101 15.92 21.07 35.29
C ASN A 101 16.42 22.45 34.90
N LYS A 102 17.73 22.66 35.05
CA LYS A 102 18.41 23.93 34.72
C LYS A 102 19.30 23.83 33.48
N ALA A 103 19.29 22.70 32.75
CA ALA A 103 20.07 22.52 31.53
C ALA A 103 19.55 23.37 30.34
N GLY A 104 18.36 23.97 30.48
CA GLY A 104 17.73 24.79 29.45
C GLY A 104 16.80 24.00 28.54
N ILE A 105 16.13 24.73 27.65
CA ILE A 105 15.08 24.19 26.76
C ILE A 105 15.38 24.59 25.33
N LEU A 106 15.38 23.62 24.41
CA LEU A 106 15.32 23.86 22.96
C LEU A 106 13.87 23.70 22.51
N VAL A 107 13.32 24.75 21.91
CA VAL A 107 11.98 24.74 21.31
C VAL A 107 12.12 24.66 19.80
N ILE A 108 11.65 23.55 19.21
CA ILE A 108 11.62 23.32 17.76
C ILE A 108 10.24 23.73 17.25
N VAL A 109 10.20 24.80 16.47
CA VAL A 109 8.97 25.43 15.97
C VAL A 109 8.77 25.09 14.50
N PRO A 110 7.65 24.45 14.10
CA PRO A 110 7.28 24.32 12.69
C PRO A 110 7.07 25.71 12.07
N ASN A 111 7.64 25.98 10.89
CA ASN A 111 7.52 27.28 10.24
C ASN A 111 6.14 27.50 9.59
N TYR A 112 5.15 27.77 10.44
CA TYR A 112 3.84 28.28 10.09
C TYR A 112 3.56 29.52 10.93
N THR A 113 2.93 30.53 10.34
CA THR A 113 2.74 31.83 11.01
C THR A 113 2.05 31.71 12.38
N GLY A 114 1.02 30.85 12.48
CA GLY A 114 0.33 30.60 13.75
C GLY A 114 1.25 30.00 14.81
N ASP A 115 2.11 29.05 14.43
CA ASP A 115 3.07 28.42 15.34
C ASP A 115 4.16 29.41 15.76
N CYS A 116 4.82 30.08 14.81
CA CYS A 116 5.86 31.07 15.11
C CYS A 116 5.39 32.16 16.09
N LEU A 117 4.16 32.68 15.91
CA LEU A 117 3.60 33.69 16.81
C LEU A 117 3.30 33.13 18.21
N ASN A 118 2.62 31.98 18.30
CA ASN A 118 2.20 31.43 19.60
C ASN A 118 3.39 30.90 20.41
N PHE A 119 4.33 30.21 19.76
CA PHE A 119 5.58 29.76 20.39
C PHE A 119 6.45 30.95 20.78
N GLY A 120 6.61 31.95 19.91
CA GLY A 120 7.36 33.18 20.23
C GLY A 120 6.84 33.89 21.48
N ILE A 121 5.51 34.08 21.60
CA ILE A 121 4.89 34.67 22.81
C ILE A 121 5.19 33.83 24.06
N ALA A 122 5.13 32.50 23.96
CA ALA A 122 5.39 31.61 25.07
C ALA A 122 6.87 31.61 25.50
N ILE A 123 7.79 31.63 24.52
CA ILE A 123 9.23 31.70 24.72
C ILE A 123 9.62 33.01 25.40
N GLU A 124 9.10 34.15 24.95
CA GLU A 124 9.37 35.45 25.57
C GLU A 124 8.85 35.51 27.00
N LYS A 125 7.64 34.99 27.26
CA LYS A 125 7.10 34.87 28.63
C LYS A 125 7.93 33.92 29.50
N ALA A 126 8.50 32.86 28.93
CA ALA A 126 9.37 31.95 29.64
C ALA A 126 10.71 32.62 30.00
N ARG A 127 11.33 33.34 29.06
CA ARG A 127 12.55 34.13 29.27
C ARG A 127 12.34 35.20 30.36
N GLN A 128 11.21 35.90 30.32
CA GLN A 128 10.81 36.86 31.37
C GLN A 128 10.67 36.20 32.76
N ALA A 129 10.26 34.92 32.80
CA ALA A 129 10.19 34.13 34.03
C ALA A 129 11.54 33.51 34.45
N GLY A 130 12.65 33.87 33.78
CA GLY A 130 14.00 33.42 34.10
C GLY A 130 14.38 32.06 33.53
N LEU A 131 13.64 31.55 32.54
CA LEU A 131 13.93 30.28 31.89
C LEU A 131 14.95 30.47 30.75
N THR A 132 15.95 29.60 30.68
CA THR A 132 16.91 29.55 29.58
C THR A 132 16.30 28.78 28.41
N VAL A 133 15.94 29.49 27.34
CA VAL A 133 15.24 28.92 26.17
C VAL A 133 15.92 29.33 24.86
N ALA A 134 16.36 28.32 24.10
CA ALA A 134 16.75 28.44 22.69
C ALA A 134 15.57 28.08 21.79
N GLU A 135 15.53 28.68 20.60
CA GLU A 135 14.46 28.52 19.62
C GLU A 135 15.07 28.15 18.27
N LEU A 136 14.48 27.17 17.60
CA LEU A 136 14.81 26.82 16.22
C LEU A 136 13.52 26.69 15.41
N THR A 137 13.34 27.59 14.46
CA THR A 137 12.28 27.47 13.45
C THR A 137 12.75 26.57 12.31
N VAL A 138 11.98 25.54 11.98
CA VAL A 138 12.30 24.57 10.92
C VAL A 138 11.36 24.77 9.76
N GLY A 139 11.89 24.89 8.54
CA GLY A 139 11.13 24.98 7.31
C GLY A 139 11.91 24.36 6.16
N GLU A 140 11.60 23.10 5.86
CA GLU A 140 12.39 22.28 4.94
C GLU A 140 11.64 21.87 3.67
N ASP A 141 10.38 22.28 3.52
CA ASP A 141 9.61 22.09 2.29
C ASP A 141 10.26 22.79 1.09
N CYS A 142 10.61 22.00 0.07
CA CYS A 142 11.15 22.49 -1.19
C CYS A 142 10.21 22.29 -2.39
N SER A 143 8.92 22.08 -2.13
CA SER A 143 7.91 21.92 -3.18
C SER A 143 7.59 23.23 -3.91
N ILE A 144 7.78 24.37 -3.23
CA ILE A 144 7.60 25.72 -3.79
C ILE A 144 8.97 26.26 -4.21
N PRO A 145 9.16 26.69 -5.48
CA PRO A 145 10.41 27.28 -5.95
C PRO A 145 10.84 28.48 -5.11
N ILE A 146 12.14 28.60 -4.84
CA ILE A 146 12.71 29.68 -3.99
C ILE A 146 12.30 31.07 -4.49
N SER A 147 12.24 31.27 -5.81
CA SER A 147 11.86 32.55 -6.44
C SER A 147 10.42 32.98 -6.18
N GLU A 148 9.56 32.05 -5.77
CA GLU A 148 8.13 32.29 -5.54
C GLU A 148 7.76 32.25 -4.05
N GLN A 149 8.74 32.10 -3.16
CA GLN A 149 8.51 32.09 -1.73
C GLN A 149 8.24 33.50 -1.20
N GLY A 150 7.14 33.64 -0.46
CA GLY A 150 6.83 34.86 0.29
C GLY A 150 7.65 35.02 1.56
N ARG A 151 7.36 36.05 2.35
CA ARG A 151 8.05 36.33 3.63
C ARG A 151 7.88 35.23 4.69
N ALA A 152 6.85 34.40 4.57
CA ALA A 152 6.64 33.25 5.45
C ALA A 152 7.70 32.15 5.23
N GLY A 153 8.38 32.13 4.08
CA GLY A 153 9.42 31.15 3.78
C GLY A 153 8.88 29.74 3.53
N LYS A 154 9.74 28.74 3.79
CA LYS A 154 9.45 27.31 3.59
C LYS A 154 8.59 26.75 4.71
N ARG A 155 7.59 25.93 4.37
CA ARG A 155 6.78 25.20 5.35
C ARG A 155 7.60 24.13 6.08
N ALA A 156 7.20 23.81 7.30
CA ALA A 156 7.67 22.60 7.98
C ALA A 156 6.86 21.38 7.56
N LEU A 157 7.53 20.28 7.21
CA LEU A 157 6.90 18.99 6.93
C LEU A 157 7.59 17.91 7.78
N VAL A 158 7.58 16.65 7.31
CA VAL A 158 8.06 15.50 8.07
C VAL A 158 9.57 15.55 8.38
N GLY A 159 10.35 16.34 7.65
CA GLY A 159 11.80 16.45 7.84
C GLY A 159 12.17 17.03 9.20
N LEU A 160 11.28 17.80 9.84
CA LEU A 160 11.42 18.28 11.21
C LEU A 160 11.69 17.16 12.23
N ILE A 161 11.24 15.94 11.95
CA ILE A 161 11.47 14.78 12.83
C ILE A 161 12.95 14.41 12.90
N PHE A 162 13.74 14.61 11.83
CA PHE A 162 15.20 14.44 11.89
C PHE A 162 15.83 15.38 12.91
N VAL A 163 15.42 16.66 12.89
CA VAL A 163 15.88 17.67 13.86
C VAL A 163 15.53 17.23 15.27
N SER A 164 14.30 16.79 15.49
CA SER A 164 13.81 16.32 16.80
C SER A 164 14.58 15.10 17.31
N LYS A 165 14.87 14.12 16.43
CA LYS A 165 15.62 12.91 16.78
C LYS A 165 17.06 13.22 17.18
N ILE A 166 17.74 14.02 16.39
CA ILE A 166 19.16 14.32 16.62
C ILE A 166 19.32 15.23 17.83
N ALA A 167 18.48 16.26 17.96
CA ALA A 167 18.48 17.12 19.15
C ALA A 167 18.15 16.33 20.42
N GLY A 168 17.14 15.46 20.37
CA GLY A 168 16.73 14.62 21.50
C GLY A 168 17.82 13.64 21.94
N ALA A 169 18.50 12.98 20.99
CA ALA A 169 19.61 12.08 21.28
C ALA A 169 20.78 12.81 21.95
N LEU A 170 21.19 13.96 21.40
CA LEU A 170 22.28 14.76 21.99
C LEU A 170 21.91 15.31 23.38
N ALA A 171 20.65 15.73 23.57
CA ALA A 171 20.15 16.14 24.86
C ALA A 171 20.16 14.98 25.88
N GLU A 172 19.83 13.76 25.45
CA GLU A 172 19.87 12.56 26.30
C GLU A 172 21.30 12.20 26.73
N ARG A 173 22.28 12.47 25.88
CA ARG A 173 23.73 12.37 26.16
C ARG A 173 24.26 13.46 27.11
N GLY A 174 23.41 14.41 27.53
CA GLY A 174 23.80 15.49 28.44
C GLY A 174 24.60 16.62 27.79
N GLN A 175 24.51 16.77 26.46
CA GLN A 175 25.13 17.90 25.76
C GLN A 175 24.52 19.24 26.19
N SER A 176 25.30 20.32 26.05
CA SER A 176 24.83 21.66 26.44
C SER A 176 23.73 22.16 25.51
N LEU A 177 22.92 23.13 25.97
CA LEU A 177 21.89 23.76 25.14
C LEU A 177 22.47 24.35 23.84
N ALA A 178 23.67 24.94 23.91
CA ALA A 178 24.34 25.51 22.75
C ALA A 178 24.72 24.45 21.72
N ASP A 179 25.29 23.32 22.17
CA ASP A 179 25.73 22.23 21.29
C ASP A 179 24.53 21.51 20.65
N VAL A 180 23.47 21.30 21.42
CA VAL A 180 22.21 20.72 20.92
C VAL A 180 21.57 21.64 19.89
N THR A 181 21.51 22.95 20.16
CA THR A 181 20.95 23.95 19.22
C THR A 181 21.75 24.03 17.93
N THR A 182 23.09 24.13 18.03
CA THR A 182 23.99 24.18 16.87
C THR A 182 23.83 22.94 15.99
N SER A 183 23.76 21.75 16.61
CA SER A 183 23.56 20.50 15.89
C SER A 183 22.20 20.45 15.20
N ALA A 184 21.14 20.94 15.87
CA ALA A 184 19.80 21.03 15.30
C ALA A 184 19.74 21.99 14.10
N GLU A 185 20.46 23.12 14.14
CA GLU A 185 20.61 24.06 13.01
C GLU A 185 21.36 23.45 11.83
N ILE A 186 22.44 22.70 12.09
CA ILE A 186 23.17 21.94 11.06
C ILE A 186 22.23 20.95 10.37
N VAL A 187 21.42 20.22 11.15
CA VAL A 187 20.46 19.28 10.60
C VAL A 187 19.39 20.01 9.80
N ALA A 188 18.76 21.06 10.34
CA ALA A 188 17.72 21.83 9.65
C ALA A 188 18.19 22.44 8.32
N SER A 189 19.46 22.85 8.23
CA SER A 189 20.05 23.38 6.98
C SER A 189 20.43 22.31 5.95
N ASN A 190 20.43 21.03 6.33
CA ASN A 190 20.80 19.91 5.47
C ASN A 190 19.62 18.97 5.16
N ILE A 191 18.38 19.41 5.40
CA ILE A 191 17.16 18.67 5.06
C ILE A 191 16.41 19.37 3.94
N ALA A 192 15.82 18.58 3.05
CA ALA A 192 14.79 19.03 2.13
C ALA A 192 13.69 17.98 2.03
N THR A 193 12.43 18.44 2.03
CA THR A 193 11.24 17.60 1.90
C THR A 193 10.43 18.03 0.68
N TYR A 194 10.00 17.07 -0.12
CA TYR A 194 9.08 17.30 -1.24
C TYR A 194 7.79 16.51 -1.03
N ALA A 195 6.65 17.12 -1.37
CA ALA A 195 5.31 16.59 -1.13
C ALA A 195 4.55 16.31 -2.44
N VAL A 196 3.83 15.18 -2.49
CA VAL A 196 2.85 14.89 -3.53
C VAL A 196 1.56 14.37 -2.89
N GLY A 197 0.43 14.97 -3.24
CA GLY A 197 -0.90 14.56 -2.84
C GLY A 197 -1.68 13.89 -3.97
N LEU A 198 -2.44 12.87 -3.63
CA LEU A 198 -3.37 12.15 -4.52
C LEU A 198 -4.83 12.50 -4.22
N SER A 199 -5.13 12.91 -2.98
CA SER A 199 -6.48 13.33 -2.59
C SER A 199 -6.46 14.52 -1.65
N GLY A 200 -7.54 15.31 -1.70
CA GLY A 200 -7.79 16.34 -0.68
C GLY A 200 -8.04 15.74 0.70
N CYS A 201 -8.10 16.62 1.70
CA CYS A 201 -8.35 16.27 3.10
C CYS A 201 -9.74 16.76 3.54
N ALA A 202 -10.41 15.97 4.38
CA ALA A 202 -11.67 16.33 5.02
C ALA A 202 -11.46 16.56 6.52
N LEU A 203 -11.73 17.79 6.96
CA LEU A 203 -11.73 18.15 8.38
C LEU A 203 -12.89 17.46 9.12
N PRO A 204 -12.73 17.12 10.42
CA PRO A 204 -13.83 16.63 11.25
C PRO A 204 -15.06 17.54 11.17
N GLY A 205 -16.22 16.99 10.81
CA GLY A 205 -17.47 17.73 10.68
C GLY A 205 -17.61 18.55 9.38
N GLN A 206 -16.68 18.46 8.43
CA GLN A 206 -16.70 19.20 7.17
C GLN A 206 -16.65 18.27 5.94
N THR A 207 -17.01 18.83 4.79
CA THR A 207 -16.73 18.19 3.49
C THR A 207 -15.26 18.32 3.14
N THR A 208 -14.78 17.55 2.17
CA THR A 208 -13.42 17.73 1.62
C THR A 208 -13.22 19.17 1.19
N LEU A 209 -12.13 19.79 1.62
CA LEU A 209 -11.87 21.23 1.41
C LEU A 209 -11.71 21.56 -0.09
N TYR A 210 -11.15 20.63 -0.86
CA TYR A 210 -11.11 20.68 -2.32
C TYR A 210 -10.88 19.27 -2.91
N ASN A 211 -11.19 19.08 -4.19
CA ASN A 211 -11.02 17.81 -4.89
C ASN A 211 -9.80 17.83 -5.83
N ILE A 212 -9.05 16.73 -5.86
CA ILE A 212 -8.04 16.43 -6.89
C ILE A 212 -8.71 15.45 -7.88
N PRO A 213 -8.74 15.75 -9.19
CA PRO A 213 -9.28 14.82 -10.19
C PRO A 213 -8.54 13.49 -10.24
N ASP A 214 -9.22 12.41 -10.64
CA ASP A 214 -8.67 11.05 -10.66
C ASP A 214 -7.44 10.89 -11.59
N ASP A 215 -7.28 11.78 -12.57
CA ASP A 215 -6.18 11.79 -13.52
C ASP A 215 -5.07 12.81 -13.18
N GLU A 216 -5.09 13.39 -11.97
CA GLU A 216 -4.15 14.41 -11.52
C GLU A 216 -3.53 14.10 -10.16
N ILE A 217 -2.36 14.68 -9.93
CA ILE A 217 -1.67 14.72 -8.64
C ILE A 217 -1.30 16.16 -8.28
N GLU A 218 -1.24 16.45 -6.99
CA GLU A 218 -0.97 17.80 -6.48
C GLU A 218 0.42 17.88 -5.85
N ILE A 219 1.28 18.67 -6.47
CA ILE A 219 2.65 18.93 -6.03
C ILE A 219 2.64 19.93 -4.88
N GLY A 220 3.38 19.64 -3.83
CA GLY A 220 3.52 20.56 -2.70
C GLY A 220 2.28 20.66 -1.83
N LEU A 221 1.48 19.60 -1.75
CA LEU A 221 0.37 19.53 -0.82
C LEU A 221 0.85 19.80 0.60
N GLY A 222 0.25 20.81 1.27
CA GLY A 222 0.56 21.12 2.66
C GLY A 222 -0.08 20.13 3.64
N VAL A 223 0.45 20.06 4.86
CA VAL A 223 -0.07 19.16 5.90
C VAL A 223 -1.40 19.63 6.49
N HIS A 224 -1.77 20.90 6.34
CA HIS A 224 -3.05 21.45 6.85
C HIS A 224 -4.12 21.53 5.76
N ALA A 225 -4.00 20.69 4.72
CA ALA A 225 -4.87 20.70 3.56
C ALA A 225 -4.84 22.02 2.77
N GLU A 226 -3.75 22.79 2.84
CA GLU A 226 -3.55 23.91 1.94
C GLU A 226 -3.42 23.41 0.50
N ALA A 227 -3.86 24.20 -0.47
CA ALA A 227 -3.58 23.91 -1.87
C ALA A 227 -2.07 23.77 -2.09
N GLY A 228 -1.70 22.84 -2.96
CA GLY A 228 -0.33 22.65 -3.38
C GLY A 228 0.19 23.79 -4.24
N TYR A 229 1.45 23.67 -4.65
CA TYR A 229 2.08 24.59 -5.58
C TYR A 229 1.47 24.48 -6.99
N LYS A 230 1.25 23.26 -7.48
CA LYS A 230 0.69 23.02 -8.82
C LYS A 230 0.06 21.63 -8.95
N ARG A 231 -0.83 21.47 -9.91
CA ARG A 231 -1.36 20.16 -10.34
C ARG A 231 -0.69 19.71 -11.63
N ILE A 232 -0.44 18.41 -11.73
CA ILE A 232 0.07 17.75 -12.94
C ILE A 232 -0.72 16.46 -13.18
N LYS A 233 -0.62 15.90 -14.39
CA LYS A 233 -1.23 14.60 -14.69
C LYS A 233 -0.61 13.49 -13.84
N LEU A 234 -1.43 12.50 -13.50
CA LEU A 234 -1.00 11.30 -12.82
C LEU A 234 0.09 10.60 -13.64
N MET A 235 1.16 10.21 -12.97
CA MET A 235 2.33 9.53 -13.54
C MET A 235 2.55 8.22 -12.79
N ASN A 236 3.39 7.33 -13.31
CA ASN A 236 3.74 6.12 -12.58
C ASN A 236 4.66 6.44 -11.38
N ALA A 237 4.78 5.51 -10.42
CA ALA A 237 5.53 5.73 -9.19
C ALA A 237 7.02 6.08 -9.40
N ALA A 238 7.65 5.52 -10.44
CA ALA A 238 9.05 5.78 -10.76
C ALA A 238 9.25 7.23 -11.23
N GLU A 239 8.35 7.72 -12.10
CA GLU A 239 8.35 9.09 -12.62
C GLU A 239 8.04 10.12 -11.53
N VAL A 240 7.04 9.87 -10.69
CA VAL A 240 6.73 10.73 -9.53
C VAL A 240 7.94 10.82 -8.60
N THR A 241 8.57 9.68 -8.29
CA THR A 241 9.76 9.64 -7.43
C THR A 241 10.92 10.42 -8.05
N ALA A 242 11.16 10.28 -9.36
CA ALA A 242 12.21 11.00 -10.06
C ALA A 242 12.01 12.53 -9.97
N LEU A 243 10.78 13.00 -10.17
CA LEU A 243 10.41 14.41 -10.05
C LEU A 243 10.69 14.95 -8.64
N MET A 244 10.29 14.20 -7.60
CA MET A 244 10.51 14.59 -6.21
C MET A 244 12.00 14.64 -5.87
N LEU A 245 12.76 13.61 -6.27
CA LEU A 245 14.20 13.52 -5.99
C LEU A 245 15.00 14.60 -6.73
N GLU A 246 14.66 14.94 -7.96
CA GLU A 246 15.36 15.99 -8.72
C GLU A 246 15.37 17.33 -7.97
N GLN A 247 14.22 17.73 -7.40
CA GLN A 247 14.14 18.98 -6.64
C GLN A 247 14.91 18.90 -5.33
N ILE A 248 14.80 17.80 -4.60
CA ILE A 248 15.54 17.59 -3.35
C ILE A 248 17.06 17.61 -3.59
N GLU A 249 17.53 16.92 -4.63
CA GLU A 249 18.94 16.85 -5.02
C GLU A 249 19.49 18.24 -5.36
N LYS A 250 18.72 19.05 -6.09
CA LYS A 250 19.08 20.42 -6.43
C LYS A 250 19.24 21.30 -5.19
N ILE A 251 18.29 21.20 -4.25
CA ILE A 251 18.31 22.02 -3.02
C ILE A 251 19.46 21.62 -2.10
N LEU A 252 19.72 20.31 -1.95
CA LEU A 252 20.76 19.80 -1.09
C LEU A 252 22.14 19.70 -1.76
N SER A 253 22.24 20.08 -3.05
CA SER A 253 23.44 19.90 -3.87
C SER A 253 24.01 18.48 -3.74
N LEU A 254 23.16 17.46 -3.94
CA LEU A 254 23.56 16.06 -3.82
C LEU A 254 24.37 15.64 -5.05
N VAL A 255 25.49 14.96 -4.80
CA VAL A 255 26.37 14.42 -5.83
C VAL A 255 26.79 13.00 -5.51
N ASN A 256 27.37 12.30 -6.48
CA ASN A 256 27.92 10.94 -6.31
C ASN A 256 28.85 10.88 -5.08
N GLY A 257 28.70 9.83 -4.28
CA GLY A 257 29.46 9.60 -3.07
C GLY A 257 28.86 10.24 -1.81
N ASN A 258 27.89 11.16 -1.95
CA ASN A 258 27.18 11.71 -0.78
C ASN A 258 26.41 10.62 -0.04
N SER A 259 26.38 10.75 1.28
CA SER A 259 25.62 9.87 2.17
C SER A 259 24.38 10.60 2.69
N VAL A 260 23.26 9.89 2.78
CA VAL A 260 21.97 10.48 3.18
C VAL A 260 21.19 9.57 4.13
N ALA A 261 20.30 10.17 4.91
CA ALA A 261 19.19 9.49 5.57
C ALA A 261 17.86 9.91 4.91
N VAL A 262 16.93 8.96 4.77
CA VAL A 262 15.69 9.14 4.01
C VAL A 262 14.48 8.84 4.90
N ILE A 263 13.45 9.67 4.80
CA ILE A 263 12.09 9.39 5.30
C ILE A 263 11.14 9.38 4.10
N VAL A 264 10.36 8.29 3.96
CA VAL A 264 9.18 8.20 3.09
C VAL A 264 7.93 8.21 3.97
N ASN A 265 7.27 9.35 4.07
CA ASN A 265 6.10 9.54 4.93
C ASN A 265 4.80 9.37 4.18
N ASN A 266 3.82 8.76 4.83
CA ASN A 266 2.45 8.60 4.35
C ASN A 266 1.53 9.67 4.95
N PHE A 267 0.69 10.30 4.12
CA PHE A 267 -0.23 11.36 4.53
C PHE A 267 -1.42 10.85 5.35
N GLY A 268 -1.67 9.56 5.35
CA GLY A 268 -2.70 8.90 6.15
C GLY A 268 -3.42 7.81 5.36
N ALA A 269 -3.85 8.11 4.13
CA ALA A 269 -4.68 7.20 3.33
C ALA A 269 -3.95 6.46 2.19
N THR A 270 -2.64 6.67 2.01
CA THR A 270 -1.86 5.88 1.04
C THR A 270 -1.70 4.45 1.54
N SER A 271 -1.85 3.44 0.67
CA SER A 271 -1.69 2.05 1.09
C SER A 271 -0.24 1.71 1.41
N GLN A 272 -0.04 0.67 2.22
CA GLN A 272 1.30 0.14 2.51
C GLN A 272 1.97 -0.44 1.25
N LEU A 273 1.19 -0.94 0.29
CA LEU A 273 1.69 -1.40 -1.01
C LEU A 273 2.33 -0.25 -1.79
N GLU A 274 1.60 0.87 -1.93
CA GLU A 274 2.11 2.07 -2.60
C GLU A 274 3.33 2.64 -1.88
N GLN A 275 3.29 2.74 -0.54
CA GLN A 275 4.44 3.22 0.24
C GLN A 275 5.68 2.35 0.02
N GLY A 276 5.52 1.02 -0.04
CA GLY A 276 6.62 0.09 -0.34
C GLY A 276 7.21 0.28 -1.73
N ILE A 277 6.38 0.56 -2.74
CA ILE A 277 6.83 0.88 -4.10
C ILE A 277 7.65 2.17 -4.11
N ILE A 278 7.17 3.23 -3.46
CA ILE A 278 7.91 4.51 -3.38
C ILE A 278 9.25 4.33 -2.65
N VAL A 279 9.30 3.56 -1.57
CA VAL A 279 10.57 3.24 -0.88
C VAL A 279 11.55 2.54 -1.83
N ARG A 280 11.08 1.54 -2.59
CA ARG A 280 11.91 0.84 -3.59
C ARG A 280 12.44 1.81 -4.63
N GLU A 281 11.60 2.68 -5.18
CA GLU A 281 11.98 3.66 -6.20
C GLU A 281 13.00 4.66 -5.66
N VAL A 282 12.77 5.24 -4.48
CA VAL A 282 13.70 6.19 -3.85
C VAL A 282 15.08 5.57 -3.66
N VAL A 283 15.15 4.38 -3.06
CA VAL A 283 16.44 3.72 -2.80
C VAL A 283 17.14 3.31 -4.09
N THR A 284 16.40 2.81 -5.07
CA THR A 284 16.96 2.37 -6.36
C THR A 284 17.55 3.56 -7.13
N GLN A 285 16.80 4.66 -7.22
CA GLN A 285 17.22 5.85 -7.98
C GLN A 285 18.40 6.57 -7.31
N LEU A 286 18.41 6.69 -5.96
CA LEU A 286 19.56 7.25 -5.23
C LEU A 286 20.82 6.41 -5.45
N LYS A 287 20.73 5.07 -5.35
CA LYS A 287 21.87 4.16 -5.59
C LYS A 287 22.37 4.24 -7.03
N TYR A 288 21.46 4.32 -8.02
CA TYR A 288 21.82 4.49 -9.43
C TYR A 288 22.63 5.77 -9.66
N LYS A 289 22.32 6.86 -8.95
CA LYS A 289 23.06 8.13 -8.97
C LYS A 289 24.35 8.12 -8.12
N GLY A 290 24.69 6.99 -7.48
CA GLY A 290 25.86 6.87 -6.60
C GLY A 290 25.71 7.58 -5.26
N ILE A 291 24.49 7.96 -4.87
CA ILE A 291 24.17 8.49 -3.54
C ILE A 291 23.91 7.30 -2.61
N LYS A 292 24.45 7.36 -1.38
CA LYS A 292 24.40 6.26 -0.41
C LYS A 292 23.31 6.51 0.64
N PRO A 293 22.10 5.94 0.50
CA PRO A 293 21.11 5.97 1.56
C PRO A 293 21.57 5.06 2.71
N LEU A 294 22.10 5.66 3.76
CA LEU A 294 22.61 4.93 4.93
C LEU A 294 21.49 4.57 5.88
N ARG A 295 20.42 5.37 5.95
CA ARG A 295 19.20 5.06 6.71
C ARG A 295 17.97 5.35 5.87
N VAL A 296 16.99 4.46 5.94
CA VAL A 296 15.73 4.59 5.22
C VAL A 296 14.60 4.26 6.19
N TYR A 297 13.76 5.26 6.44
CA TYR A 297 12.59 5.15 7.29
C TYR A 297 11.35 5.31 6.44
N ALA A 298 10.32 4.52 6.74
CA ALA A 298 9.03 4.64 6.09
C ALA A 298 7.92 4.41 7.10
N GLY A 299 6.82 5.13 6.96
CA GLY A 299 5.64 4.95 7.79
C GLY A 299 4.69 6.14 7.76
N VAL A 300 3.75 6.12 8.69
CA VAL A 300 2.83 7.21 8.98
C VAL A 300 3.46 8.04 10.11
N LEU A 301 4.10 9.16 9.78
CA LEU A 301 4.92 9.93 10.73
C LEU A 301 4.39 11.35 10.96
N MET A 302 3.95 12.02 9.89
CA MET A 302 3.30 13.33 9.94
C MET A 302 2.20 13.37 8.90
N THR A 303 0.95 13.22 9.33
CA THR A 303 -0.21 13.03 8.44
C THR A 303 -0.87 14.35 8.01
N CYS A 304 -1.78 14.24 7.06
CA CYS A 304 -2.80 15.22 6.72
C CYS A 304 -4.17 14.51 6.81
N LEU A 305 -4.52 14.08 8.02
CA LEU A 305 -5.71 13.28 8.33
C LEU A 305 -5.93 12.09 7.38
N ASN A 306 -6.89 12.20 6.45
CA ASN A 306 -7.31 11.14 5.53
C ASN A 306 -6.89 11.41 4.08
N SER A 307 -5.93 12.32 3.86
CA SER A 307 -5.37 12.55 2.53
C SER A 307 -4.48 11.37 2.13
N ALA A 308 -4.59 10.96 0.87
CA ALA A 308 -3.62 10.08 0.22
C ALA A 308 -2.52 10.94 -0.40
N GLY A 309 -1.27 10.56 -0.18
CA GLY A 309 -0.08 11.31 -0.59
C GLY A 309 1.16 10.86 0.16
N VAL A 310 2.32 11.33 -0.30
CA VAL A 310 3.62 11.00 0.28
C VAL A 310 4.51 12.23 0.44
N HIS A 311 5.34 12.22 1.49
CA HIS A 311 6.54 13.05 1.53
C HIS A 311 7.77 12.17 1.26
N ILE A 312 8.72 12.71 0.51
CA ILE A 312 10.11 12.25 0.53
C ILE A 312 10.91 13.34 1.22
N SER A 313 11.56 12.99 2.35
CA SER A 313 12.48 13.86 3.05
C SER A 313 13.87 13.26 3.07
N ILE A 314 14.86 14.05 2.70
CA ILE A 314 16.27 13.64 2.69
C ILE A 314 17.05 14.55 3.63
N LEU A 315 17.80 13.93 4.55
CA LEU A 315 18.87 14.55 5.31
C LEU A 315 20.20 14.21 4.63
N LYS A 316 20.89 15.23 4.11
CA LYS A 316 22.29 15.10 3.70
C LYS A 316 23.15 14.91 4.94
N LEU A 317 24.08 13.95 4.92
CA LEU A 317 25.00 13.68 6.02
C LEU A 317 26.38 14.24 5.67
N PRO A 318 26.76 15.44 6.13
CA PRO A 318 28.07 16.02 5.83
C PRO A 318 29.17 15.18 6.45
N GLU A 319 30.30 15.00 5.75
CA GLU A 319 31.37 14.07 6.14
C GLU A 319 31.86 14.28 7.58
N HIS A 320 32.01 15.55 8.00
CA HIS A 320 32.46 15.92 9.35
C HIS A 320 31.48 15.54 10.47
N TYR A 321 30.17 15.50 10.19
CA TYR A 321 29.13 15.22 11.19
C TYR A 321 28.50 13.84 11.03
N LYS A 322 28.78 13.15 9.92
CA LYS A 322 28.13 11.92 9.48
C LYS A 322 28.01 10.87 10.59
N ASP A 323 29.11 10.52 11.25
CA ASP A 323 29.10 9.46 12.25
C ASP A 323 28.28 9.85 13.49
N THR A 324 28.38 11.11 13.93
CA THR A 324 27.58 11.64 15.04
C THR A 324 26.09 11.63 14.69
N LEU A 325 25.72 12.09 13.48
CA LEU A 325 24.32 12.13 13.05
C LEU A 325 23.75 10.72 12.92
N ILE A 326 24.47 9.78 12.31
CA ILE A 326 24.05 8.38 12.20
C ILE A 326 23.88 7.77 13.60
N SER A 327 24.86 7.94 14.47
CA SER A 327 24.78 7.45 15.84
C SER A 327 23.56 8.02 16.59
N CYS A 328 23.23 9.29 16.39
CA CYS A 328 22.03 9.89 16.98
C CYS A 328 20.73 9.33 16.40
N LEU A 329 20.69 9.03 15.09
CA LEU A 329 19.52 8.43 14.44
C LEU A 329 19.27 7.00 14.95
N ASP A 330 20.35 6.24 15.18
CA ASP A 330 20.31 4.85 15.64
C ASP A 330 20.05 4.70 17.14
N GLU A 331 20.24 5.78 17.90
CA GLU A 331 20.11 5.73 19.34
C GLU A 331 18.70 5.36 19.76
N LYS A 332 18.60 4.34 20.62
CA LYS A 332 17.33 3.79 21.10
C LYS A 332 16.51 4.88 21.79
N THR A 333 15.21 4.86 21.52
CA THR A 333 14.22 5.75 22.13
C THR A 333 13.02 4.93 22.57
N ASN A 334 12.32 5.40 23.59
CA ASN A 334 11.01 4.88 23.99
C ASN A 334 9.85 5.73 23.45
N ALA A 335 10.14 6.65 22.51
CA ALA A 335 9.13 7.38 21.77
C ALA A 335 8.32 6.40 20.90
N PRO A 336 6.98 6.33 21.06
CA PRO A 336 6.16 5.32 20.41
C PRO A 336 6.27 5.17 18.90
N SER A 337 6.55 6.28 18.20
CA SER A 337 6.38 6.37 16.75
C SER A 337 7.67 6.65 16.00
N TRP A 338 8.84 6.55 16.64
CA TRP A 338 10.12 6.59 15.92
C TRP A 338 10.34 5.27 15.18
N PRO A 339 10.46 5.27 13.83
CA PRO A 339 10.59 4.04 13.05
C PRO A 339 12.00 3.41 13.11
N GLY A 340 12.99 4.14 13.63
CA GLY A 340 14.36 3.64 13.72
C GLY A 340 14.54 2.62 14.84
N CYS A 341 14.92 1.40 14.47
CA CYS A 341 15.24 0.30 15.38
C CYS A 341 16.37 -0.57 14.80
N ASP A 342 16.82 -1.57 15.58
CA ASP A 342 17.93 -2.47 15.20
C ASP A 342 17.69 -3.20 13.85
N TYR A 343 16.43 -3.40 13.44
CA TYR A 343 16.07 -3.98 12.13
C TYR A 343 16.11 -3.00 10.95
N SER A 344 16.10 -1.69 11.21
CA SER A 344 16.17 -0.63 10.18
C SER A 344 17.61 -0.27 9.79
N LEU A 345 18.58 -0.85 10.49
CA LEU A 345 20.00 -0.67 10.22
C LEU A 345 20.42 -1.56 9.03
N PRO A 346 21.15 -1.03 8.03
CA PRO A 346 21.70 -1.85 6.96
C PRO A 346 22.59 -2.95 7.54
N VAL A 347 22.42 -4.18 7.07
CA VAL A 347 23.25 -5.33 7.47
C VAL A 347 24.01 -5.85 6.26
N ASP A 348 25.31 -6.04 6.42
CA ASP A 348 26.20 -6.64 5.41
C ASP A 348 26.11 -8.19 5.42
N ILE A 349 24.90 -8.74 5.44
CA ILE A 349 24.72 -10.21 5.31
C ILE A 349 24.74 -10.57 3.83
N PRO A 350 25.69 -11.39 3.35
CA PRO A 350 25.65 -11.92 1.99
C PRO A 350 24.37 -12.74 1.80
N ARG A 351 23.53 -12.37 0.83
CA ARG A 351 22.37 -13.18 0.45
C ARG A 351 22.79 -14.11 -0.68
N GLU A 352 22.63 -15.41 -0.47
CA GLU A 352 22.80 -16.37 -1.56
C GLU A 352 21.73 -16.09 -2.64
N PRO A 353 22.10 -16.09 -3.93
CA PRO A 353 21.13 -15.91 -5.00
C PRO A 353 20.13 -17.07 -4.97
N PHE A 354 18.84 -16.75 -5.06
CA PHE A 354 17.78 -17.74 -5.18
C PHE A 354 18.03 -18.59 -6.43
N TYR A 355 18.12 -19.91 -6.27
CA TYR A 355 18.27 -20.83 -7.39
C TYR A 355 16.88 -21.15 -7.96
N GLU A 356 16.55 -20.62 -9.14
CA GLU A 356 15.35 -21.04 -9.86
C GLU A 356 15.50 -22.52 -10.25
N GLU A 357 14.68 -23.40 -9.68
CA GLU A 357 14.57 -24.77 -10.17
C GLU A 357 14.08 -24.74 -11.62
N LYS A 358 14.91 -25.19 -12.56
CA LYS A 358 14.49 -25.38 -13.95
C LYS A 358 13.33 -26.39 -13.97
N ARG A 359 12.14 -25.96 -14.43
CA ARG A 359 10.96 -26.84 -14.57
C ARG A 359 11.35 -28.12 -15.34
N LYS A 360 11.13 -29.28 -14.72
CA LYS A 360 11.30 -30.57 -15.40
C LYS A 360 10.20 -30.71 -16.46
N ARG A 361 10.55 -31.17 -17.67
CA ARG A 361 9.55 -31.49 -18.71
C ARG A 361 8.59 -32.54 -18.18
N THR A 362 7.29 -32.28 -18.29
CA THR A 362 6.23 -33.23 -17.95
C THR A 362 6.37 -34.48 -18.82
N VAL A 363 6.21 -35.66 -18.22
CA VAL A 363 6.22 -36.92 -18.97
C VAL A 363 4.94 -36.98 -19.82
N ARG A 364 5.08 -37.41 -21.08
CA ARG A 364 3.94 -37.61 -21.99
C ARG A 364 3.14 -38.84 -21.56
N VAL A 365 1.86 -38.65 -21.21
CA VAL A 365 0.96 -39.67 -20.65
C VAL A 365 -0.36 -39.65 -21.43
N GLY A 366 -0.98 -40.83 -21.59
CA GLY A 366 -2.28 -40.98 -22.25
C GLY A 366 -2.21 -41.16 -23.77
N ARG A 367 -3.39 -41.15 -24.41
CA ARG A 367 -3.54 -41.27 -25.88
C ARG A 367 -3.12 -39.97 -26.59
N ALA A 368 -2.49 -40.11 -27.74
CA ALA A 368 -2.06 -38.98 -28.56
C ALA A 368 -3.14 -38.55 -29.56
N LEU A 369 -3.23 -37.24 -29.82
CA LEU A 369 -4.00 -36.64 -30.89
C LEU A 369 -3.25 -36.73 -32.22
N ASN A 370 -3.98 -36.70 -33.34
CA ASN A 370 -3.38 -36.47 -34.65
C ASN A 370 -3.07 -34.98 -34.89
N GLU A 371 -2.35 -34.67 -35.97
CA GLU A 371 -1.90 -33.30 -36.26
C GLU A 371 -3.04 -32.28 -36.41
N ALA A 372 -4.16 -32.68 -37.04
CA ALA A 372 -5.31 -31.79 -37.22
C ALA A 372 -6.04 -31.54 -35.89
N GLU A 373 -6.17 -32.57 -35.05
CA GLU A 373 -6.73 -32.48 -33.70
C GLU A 373 -5.85 -31.61 -32.78
N GLU A 374 -4.53 -31.75 -32.87
CA GLU A 374 -3.56 -30.93 -32.15
C GLU A 374 -3.69 -29.45 -32.54
N ALA A 375 -3.73 -29.16 -33.84
CA ALA A 375 -3.92 -27.80 -34.36
C ALA A 375 -5.26 -27.19 -33.91
N LEU A 376 -6.32 -27.98 -33.89
CA LEU A 376 -7.63 -27.57 -33.38
C LEU A 376 -7.58 -27.23 -31.89
N LEU A 377 -6.95 -28.07 -31.08
CA LEU A 377 -6.81 -27.86 -29.63
C LEU A 377 -5.98 -26.61 -29.33
N GLN A 378 -4.88 -26.40 -30.06
CA GLN A 378 -4.07 -25.19 -29.95
C GLN A 378 -4.88 -23.92 -30.26
N LYS A 379 -5.69 -23.94 -31.33
CA LYS A 379 -6.59 -22.83 -31.67
C LYS A 379 -7.64 -22.59 -30.58
N CYS A 380 -8.20 -23.65 -29.99
CA CYS A 380 -9.17 -23.53 -28.90
C CYS A 380 -8.55 -22.84 -27.68
N LEU A 381 -7.35 -23.24 -27.26
CA LEU A 381 -6.64 -22.61 -26.14
C LEU A 381 -6.32 -21.15 -26.40
N LYS A 382 -5.83 -20.82 -27.60
CA LYS A 382 -5.53 -19.43 -27.99
C LYS A 382 -6.78 -18.56 -27.94
N ASN A 383 -7.86 -18.99 -28.59
CA ASN A 383 -9.09 -18.20 -28.68
C ASN A 383 -9.80 -18.05 -27.33
N ALA A 384 -9.83 -19.11 -26.51
CA ALA A 384 -10.37 -19.05 -25.16
C ALA A 384 -9.58 -18.10 -24.27
N SER A 385 -8.25 -18.14 -24.34
CA SER A 385 -7.37 -17.26 -23.58
C SER A 385 -7.57 -15.79 -23.97
N THR A 386 -7.58 -15.49 -25.28
CA THR A 386 -7.86 -14.13 -25.78
C THR A 386 -9.23 -13.62 -25.33
N ALA A 387 -10.28 -14.45 -25.42
CA ALA A 387 -11.62 -14.06 -25.00
C ALA A 387 -11.71 -13.72 -23.51
N LEU A 388 -10.97 -14.43 -22.65
CA LEU A 388 -10.90 -14.09 -21.21
C LEU A 388 -10.17 -12.78 -20.97
N ILE A 389 -9.05 -12.53 -21.67
CA ILE A 389 -8.28 -11.27 -21.56
C ILE A 389 -9.17 -10.08 -21.95
N GLU A 390 -9.92 -10.19 -23.05
CA GLU A 390 -10.82 -9.13 -23.53
C GLU A 390 -11.99 -8.82 -22.58
N GLN A 391 -12.36 -9.78 -21.71
CA GLN A 391 -13.47 -9.64 -20.77
C GLN A 391 -13.03 -9.27 -19.35
N GLU A 392 -11.73 -9.06 -19.10
CA GLU A 392 -11.17 -8.77 -17.76
C GLU A 392 -11.97 -7.72 -16.99
N ALA A 393 -12.17 -6.54 -17.60
CA ALA A 393 -12.81 -5.41 -16.93
C ALA A 393 -14.26 -5.72 -16.52
N ILE A 394 -15.00 -6.43 -17.37
CA ILE A 394 -16.39 -6.82 -17.09
C ILE A 394 -16.43 -7.86 -15.96
N ILE A 395 -15.52 -8.84 -15.97
CA ILE A 395 -15.46 -9.87 -14.93
C ILE A 395 -15.09 -9.23 -13.57
N ASN A 396 -14.14 -8.28 -13.55
CA ASN A 396 -13.79 -7.54 -12.33
C ASN A 396 -14.94 -6.66 -11.83
N ASP A 397 -15.71 -6.05 -12.73
CA ASP A 397 -16.90 -5.26 -12.36
C ASP A 397 -18.00 -6.14 -11.74
N LEU A 398 -18.26 -7.32 -12.32
CA LEU A 398 -19.20 -8.29 -11.76
C LEU A 398 -18.76 -8.85 -10.39
N ASP A 399 -17.45 -8.97 -10.16
CA ASP A 399 -16.89 -9.39 -8.88
C ASP A 399 -16.84 -8.24 -7.86
N SER A 400 -16.88 -6.99 -8.32
CA SER A 400 -16.78 -5.81 -7.46
C SER A 400 -18.01 -5.65 -6.57
N GLY A 401 -17.78 -5.51 -5.26
CA GLY A 401 -18.82 -5.31 -4.26
C GLY A 401 -19.29 -6.59 -3.57
N CYS A 402 -19.26 -7.75 -4.25
CA CYS A 402 -19.48 -9.05 -3.61
C CYS A 402 -18.24 -9.93 -3.45
N GLY A 403 -17.17 -9.63 -4.18
CA GLY A 403 -15.83 -10.19 -4.03
C GLY A 403 -14.79 -9.11 -3.77
N ASP A 404 -13.56 -9.36 -4.23
CA ASP A 404 -12.41 -8.44 -4.17
C ASP A 404 -12.20 -7.66 -5.47
N GLY A 405 -12.99 -7.93 -6.52
CA GLY A 405 -12.94 -7.19 -7.78
C GLY A 405 -11.74 -7.57 -8.66
N ASP A 406 -11.18 -8.76 -8.46
CA ASP A 406 -9.94 -9.23 -9.11
C ASP A 406 -10.11 -10.55 -9.89
N CYS A 407 -11.33 -11.09 -9.95
CA CYS A 407 -11.62 -12.36 -10.63
C CYS A 407 -11.15 -12.36 -12.10
N GLY A 408 -11.44 -11.28 -12.84
CA GLY A 408 -11.03 -11.10 -14.23
C GLY A 408 -9.52 -10.98 -14.38
N THR A 409 -8.86 -10.21 -13.51
CA THR A 409 -7.40 -10.08 -13.51
C THR A 409 -6.71 -11.42 -13.22
N THR A 410 -7.26 -12.21 -12.29
CA THR A 410 -6.75 -13.55 -11.97
C THR A 410 -6.87 -14.51 -13.16
N LEU A 411 -7.99 -14.46 -13.89
CA LEU A 411 -8.21 -15.24 -15.11
C LEU A 411 -7.34 -14.77 -16.28
N ARG A 412 -7.07 -13.46 -16.38
CA ARG A 412 -6.12 -12.92 -17.37
C ARG A 412 -4.74 -13.53 -17.18
N HIS A 413 -4.24 -13.63 -15.94
CA HIS A 413 -2.92 -14.22 -15.69
C HIS A 413 -2.82 -15.69 -16.13
N LEU A 414 -3.90 -16.48 -15.96
CA LEU A 414 -3.96 -17.83 -16.52
C LEU A 414 -3.85 -17.79 -18.05
N ALA A 415 -4.69 -16.98 -18.69
CA ALA A 415 -4.74 -16.84 -20.14
C ALA A 415 -3.38 -16.40 -20.73
N GLU A 416 -2.74 -15.40 -20.13
CA GLU A 416 -1.41 -14.93 -20.52
C GLU A 416 -0.34 -16.02 -20.30
N GLY A 417 -0.38 -16.75 -19.19
CA GLY A 417 0.52 -17.87 -18.92
C GLY A 417 0.39 -19.00 -19.94
N ILE A 418 -0.84 -19.32 -20.35
CA ILE A 418 -1.12 -20.30 -21.42
C ILE A 418 -0.58 -19.81 -22.76
N LEU A 419 -0.88 -18.57 -23.15
CA LEU A 419 -0.43 -17.99 -24.42
C LEU A 419 1.10 -17.91 -24.49
N ALA A 420 1.76 -17.51 -23.40
CA ALA A 420 3.22 -17.44 -23.32
C ALA A 420 3.89 -18.81 -23.43
N SER A 421 3.22 -19.88 -22.97
CA SER A 421 3.75 -21.24 -22.95
C SER A 421 3.32 -22.10 -24.15
N ILE A 422 2.40 -21.61 -24.99
CA ILE A 422 1.60 -22.41 -25.94
C ILE A 422 2.43 -23.30 -26.88
N ASP A 423 3.60 -22.84 -27.33
CA ASP A 423 4.47 -23.56 -28.26
C ASP A 423 5.34 -24.63 -27.57
N SER A 424 5.40 -24.59 -26.22
CA SER A 424 6.16 -25.54 -25.40
C SER A 424 5.28 -26.61 -24.74
N LEU A 425 3.96 -26.46 -24.81
CA LEU A 425 3.00 -27.39 -24.22
C LEU A 425 2.93 -28.71 -24.99
N SER A 426 2.61 -29.78 -24.27
CA SER A 426 2.42 -31.14 -24.79
C SER A 426 1.07 -31.29 -25.50
N LEU A 427 0.78 -30.45 -26.50
CA LEU A 427 -0.52 -30.35 -27.16
C LEU A 427 -1.02 -31.68 -27.76
N SER A 428 -0.12 -32.53 -28.26
CA SER A 428 -0.48 -33.85 -28.80
C SER A 428 -0.96 -34.84 -27.73
N TYR A 429 -0.77 -34.57 -26.42
CA TYR A 429 -1.11 -35.47 -25.31
C TYR A 429 -2.05 -34.76 -24.31
N PRO A 430 -3.38 -34.86 -24.48
CA PRO A 430 -4.35 -34.11 -23.67
C PRO A 430 -4.19 -34.25 -22.15
N SER A 431 -3.87 -35.44 -21.63
CA SER A 431 -3.63 -35.65 -20.20
C SER A 431 -2.42 -34.85 -19.69
N SER A 432 -1.29 -34.92 -20.40
CA SER A 432 -0.10 -34.14 -20.08
C SER A 432 -0.34 -32.64 -20.24
N LEU A 433 -1.06 -32.22 -21.28
CA LEU A 433 -1.44 -30.84 -21.49
C LEU A 433 -2.25 -30.30 -20.30
N LEU A 434 -3.30 -31.01 -19.86
CA LEU A 434 -4.07 -30.56 -18.69
C LEU A 434 -3.21 -30.51 -17.42
N SER A 435 -2.25 -31.42 -17.26
CA SER A 435 -1.29 -31.35 -16.15
C SER A 435 -0.40 -30.09 -16.23
N GLU A 436 0.04 -29.70 -17.43
CA GLU A 436 0.80 -28.47 -17.66
C GLU A 436 -0.06 -27.21 -17.45
N LEU A 437 -1.32 -27.21 -17.89
CA LEU A 437 -2.27 -26.12 -17.61
C LEU A 437 -2.53 -25.97 -16.10
N SER A 438 -2.56 -27.09 -15.36
CA SER A 438 -2.64 -27.08 -13.90
C SER A 438 -1.44 -26.37 -13.27
N ASN A 439 -0.22 -26.66 -13.74
CA ASN A 439 0.99 -26.00 -13.27
C ASN A 439 0.98 -24.49 -13.60
N ILE A 440 0.47 -24.11 -14.78
CA ILE A 440 0.30 -22.70 -15.13
C ILE A 440 -0.72 -22.03 -14.19
N ALA A 441 -1.84 -22.68 -13.90
CA ALA A 441 -2.82 -22.16 -12.95
C ALA A 441 -2.22 -22.01 -11.55
N GLU A 442 -1.44 -22.98 -11.08
CA GLU A 442 -0.78 -22.94 -9.78
C GLU A 442 0.25 -21.80 -9.67
N GLU A 443 0.99 -21.50 -10.74
CA GLU A 443 2.03 -20.48 -10.72
C GLU A 443 1.54 -19.07 -11.06
N CYS A 444 0.56 -18.94 -11.97
CA CYS A 444 0.12 -17.66 -12.50
C CYS A 444 -1.16 -17.13 -11.83
N MET A 445 -1.97 -17.98 -11.21
CA MET A 445 -3.21 -17.55 -10.56
C MET A 445 -3.09 -17.54 -9.04
N GLY A 446 -3.52 -16.44 -8.42
CA GLY A 446 -3.68 -16.36 -6.97
C GLY A 446 -5.03 -16.88 -6.48
N GLY A 447 -5.13 -17.05 -5.16
CA GLY A 447 -6.41 -17.18 -4.46
C GLY A 447 -7.21 -18.44 -4.78
N THR A 448 -8.53 -18.35 -4.56
CA THR A 448 -9.45 -19.50 -4.69
C THR A 448 -9.60 -19.93 -6.16
N SER A 449 -9.63 -18.99 -7.10
CA SER A 449 -9.75 -19.28 -8.54
C SER A 449 -8.58 -20.11 -9.05
N GLY A 450 -7.34 -19.78 -8.68
CA GLY A 450 -6.16 -20.57 -9.05
C GLY A 450 -6.24 -22.02 -8.57
N ALA A 451 -6.59 -22.21 -7.30
CA ALA A 451 -6.77 -23.55 -6.73
C ALA A 451 -7.88 -24.35 -7.43
N ILE A 452 -9.01 -23.72 -7.79
CA ILE A 452 -10.13 -24.37 -8.47
C ILE A 452 -9.74 -24.81 -9.89
N TYR A 453 -9.12 -23.93 -10.68
CA TYR A 453 -8.68 -24.29 -12.04
C TYR A 453 -7.56 -25.34 -12.02
N CYS A 454 -6.60 -25.24 -11.09
CA CYS A 454 -5.57 -26.25 -10.86
C CYS A 454 -6.19 -27.63 -10.54
N LEU A 455 -7.14 -27.69 -9.59
CA LEU A 455 -7.85 -28.93 -9.26
C LEU A 455 -8.64 -29.49 -10.45
N MET A 456 -9.34 -28.63 -11.19
CA MET A 456 -10.10 -29.01 -12.38
C MET A 456 -9.20 -29.67 -13.42
N PHE A 457 -8.08 -29.03 -13.76
CA PHE A 457 -7.14 -29.54 -14.75
C PHE A 457 -6.41 -30.80 -14.26
N THR A 458 -5.98 -30.86 -13.00
CA THR A 458 -5.32 -32.04 -12.43
C THR A 458 -6.22 -33.27 -12.46
N THR A 459 -7.49 -33.12 -12.04
CA THR A 459 -8.43 -34.25 -11.99
C THR A 459 -8.89 -34.67 -13.39
N ALA A 460 -9.15 -33.72 -14.29
CA ALA A 460 -9.44 -34.01 -15.69
C ALA A 460 -8.24 -34.69 -16.41
N ALA A 461 -7.00 -34.28 -16.10
CA ALA A 461 -5.79 -34.93 -16.62
C ALA A 461 -5.71 -36.41 -16.21
N THR A 462 -6.10 -36.70 -14.97
CA THR A 462 -6.12 -38.07 -14.42
C THR A 462 -7.12 -38.94 -15.15
N GLU A 463 -8.34 -38.44 -15.38
CA GLU A 463 -9.36 -39.18 -16.15
C GLU A 463 -8.91 -39.46 -17.60
N LEU A 464 -8.29 -38.47 -18.27
CA LEU A 464 -7.73 -38.67 -19.61
C LEU A 464 -6.57 -39.66 -19.65
N ALA A 465 -5.79 -39.79 -18.58
CA ALA A 465 -4.74 -40.79 -18.49
C ALA A 465 -5.32 -42.22 -18.41
N LEU A 466 -6.53 -42.36 -17.86
CA LEU A 466 -7.23 -43.63 -17.69
C LEU A 466 -8.10 -44.01 -18.91
N ALA A 467 -8.29 -43.09 -19.85
CA ALA A 467 -9.11 -43.32 -21.06
C ALA A 467 -8.59 -44.50 -21.89
N LYS A 468 -9.51 -45.35 -22.36
CA LYS A 468 -9.16 -46.54 -23.16
C LYS A 468 -8.83 -46.15 -24.59
N GLN A 469 -7.96 -46.92 -25.24
CA GLN A 469 -7.50 -46.64 -26.61
C GLN A 469 -8.63 -46.66 -27.65
N ASP A 470 -9.66 -47.48 -27.44
CA ASP A 470 -10.81 -47.68 -28.33
C ASP A 470 -12.00 -46.75 -28.04
N GLU A 471 -11.94 -45.94 -26.98
CA GLU A 471 -13.01 -45.02 -26.60
C GLU A 471 -13.02 -43.76 -27.49
N SER A 472 -14.20 -43.30 -27.94
CA SER A 472 -14.27 -42.06 -28.73
C SER A 472 -13.80 -40.84 -27.93
N TRP A 473 -13.14 -39.87 -28.57
CA TRP A 473 -12.71 -38.63 -27.91
C TRP A 473 -13.85 -37.88 -27.20
N MET A 474 -15.07 -37.90 -27.75
CA MET A 474 -16.26 -37.32 -27.11
C MET A 474 -16.50 -37.87 -25.71
N HIS A 475 -16.44 -39.20 -25.55
CA HIS A 475 -16.63 -39.86 -24.26
C HIS A 475 -15.46 -39.55 -23.31
N SER A 476 -14.21 -39.63 -23.79
CA SER A 476 -13.04 -39.32 -22.96
C SER A 476 -13.03 -37.87 -22.45
N TRP A 477 -13.43 -36.90 -23.28
CA TRP A 477 -13.57 -35.50 -22.86
C TRP A 477 -14.73 -35.27 -21.89
N ALA A 478 -15.85 -35.99 -22.05
CA ALA A 478 -16.96 -35.92 -21.09
C ALA A 478 -16.56 -36.45 -19.72
N HIS A 479 -15.89 -37.61 -19.67
CA HIS A 479 -15.34 -38.17 -18.43
C HIS A 479 -14.34 -37.21 -17.77
N ALA A 480 -13.44 -36.61 -18.55
CA ALA A 480 -12.48 -35.63 -18.05
C ALA A 480 -13.16 -34.39 -17.48
N TRP A 481 -14.17 -33.83 -18.16
CA TRP A 481 -14.93 -32.68 -17.67
C TRP A 481 -15.65 -33.03 -16.37
N ARG A 482 -16.37 -34.16 -16.34
CA ARG A 482 -17.09 -34.62 -15.14
C ARG A 482 -16.14 -34.84 -13.97
N GLY A 483 -14.99 -35.48 -14.20
CA GLY A 483 -13.94 -35.65 -13.19
C GLY A 483 -13.37 -34.33 -12.68
N GLY A 484 -13.18 -33.34 -13.58
CA GLY A 484 -12.84 -31.97 -13.24
C GLY A 484 -13.82 -31.33 -12.26
N LEU A 485 -15.11 -31.37 -12.59
CA LEU A 485 -16.20 -30.84 -11.77
C LEU A 485 -16.29 -31.51 -10.40
N GLU A 486 -16.22 -32.85 -10.36
CA GLU A 486 -16.21 -33.62 -9.12
C GLU A 486 -14.98 -33.33 -8.28
N GLY A 487 -13.82 -33.14 -8.92
CA GLY A 487 -12.58 -32.71 -8.28
C GLY A 487 -12.76 -31.39 -7.53
N ILE A 488 -13.33 -30.38 -8.20
CA ILE A 488 -13.64 -29.10 -7.57
C ILE A 488 -14.60 -29.28 -6.39
N MET A 489 -15.73 -29.98 -6.58
CA MET A 489 -16.74 -30.15 -5.52
C MET A 489 -16.24 -30.98 -4.34
N ARG A 490 -15.30 -31.91 -4.55
CA ARG A 490 -14.71 -32.74 -3.51
C ARG A 490 -13.84 -31.94 -2.54
N TYR A 491 -13.02 -31.05 -3.08
CA TYR A 491 -12.01 -30.31 -2.30
C TYR A 491 -12.42 -28.87 -1.98
N SER A 492 -13.46 -28.35 -2.62
CA SER A 492 -14.08 -27.08 -2.25
C SER A 492 -15.38 -27.28 -1.45
N LYS A 493 -15.82 -26.21 -0.78
CA LYS A 493 -17.15 -26.17 -0.15
C LYS A 493 -18.28 -25.83 -1.13
N ALA A 494 -17.95 -25.48 -2.37
CA ALA A 494 -18.92 -25.07 -3.37
C ALA A 494 -19.73 -26.28 -3.87
N ARG A 495 -21.03 -26.08 -4.03
CA ARG A 495 -21.99 -27.00 -4.59
C ARG A 495 -22.75 -26.31 -5.72
N LEU A 496 -23.53 -27.09 -6.47
CA LEU A 496 -24.50 -26.55 -7.42
C LEU A 496 -25.51 -25.67 -6.66
N ASP A 497 -25.99 -24.62 -7.32
CA ASP A 497 -26.90 -23.60 -6.79
C ASP A 497 -26.30 -22.76 -5.63
N ASP A 498 -24.97 -22.71 -5.54
CA ASP A 498 -24.25 -21.85 -4.60
C ASP A 498 -23.85 -20.49 -5.20
N ARG A 499 -24.25 -20.22 -6.46
CA ARG A 499 -23.87 -19.03 -7.24
C ARG A 499 -22.37 -18.99 -7.48
N THR A 500 -21.87 -19.92 -8.29
CA THR A 500 -20.45 -20.03 -8.63
C THR A 500 -20.25 -20.48 -10.09
N MET A 501 -18.99 -20.55 -10.52
CA MET A 501 -18.62 -21.13 -11.82
C MET A 501 -19.12 -22.56 -12.05
N LEU A 502 -19.42 -23.32 -10.98
CA LEU A 502 -19.98 -24.67 -11.07
C LEU A 502 -21.33 -24.70 -11.79
N ASP A 503 -22.14 -23.65 -11.63
CA ASP A 503 -23.51 -23.61 -12.19
C ASP A 503 -23.48 -23.55 -13.72
N ALA A 504 -22.52 -22.82 -14.29
CA ALA A 504 -22.29 -22.79 -15.73
C ALA A 504 -21.55 -24.04 -16.23
N LEU A 505 -20.53 -24.52 -15.49
CA LEU A 505 -19.75 -25.70 -15.87
C LEU A 505 -20.60 -26.99 -15.89
N ASP A 506 -21.41 -27.21 -14.87
CA ASP A 506 -22.24 -28.42 -14.75
C ASP A 506 -23.38 -28.43 -15.76
N ALA A 507 -24.03 -27.29 -16.00
CA ALA A 507 -25.05 -27.15 -17.04
C ALA A 507 -24.49 -27.53 -18.42
N ALA A 508 -23.31 -27.00 -18.77
CA ALA A 508 -22.64 -27.31 -20.02
C ALA A 508 -22.19 -28.78 -20.12
N CYS A 509 -21.65 -29.33 -19.02
CA CYS A 509 -21.19 -30.72 -18.96
C CYS A 509 -22.36 -31.72 -19.16
N LYS A 510 -23.49 -31.51 -18.47
CA LYS A 510 -24.70 -32.33 -18.62
C LYS A 510 -25.23 -32.31 -20.04
N GLU A 511 -25.25 -31.13 -20.67
CA GLU A 511 -25.72 -30.99 -22.04
C GLU A 511 -24.80 -31.71 -23.03
N PHE A 512 -23.48 -31.62 -22.83
CA PHE A 512 -22.48 -32.33 -23.62
C PHE A 512 -22.60 -33.85 -23.50
N GLU A 513 -22.77 -34.38 -22.27
CA GLU A 513 -23.02 -35.80 -22.01
C GLU A 513 -24.31 -36.31 -22.68
N GLY A 514 -25.34 -35.47 -22.78
CA GLY A 514 -26.57 -35.78 -23.50
C GLY A 514 -26.41 -35.90 -25.03
N HIS A 515 -25.31 -35.39 -25.59
CA HIS A 515 -25.09 -35.27 -27.04
C HIS A 515 -23.89 -36.09 -27.55
N LEU A 516 -23.41 -37.08 -26.79
CA LEU A 516 -22.23 -37.89 -27.17
C LEU A 516 -22.38 -38.69 -28.47
N SER A 517 -23.61 -39.00 -28.90
CA SER A 517 -23.89 -39.70 -30.15
C SER A 517 -24.07 -38.77 -31.36
N ARG A 518 -23.96 -37.45 -31.17
CA ARG A 518 -24.10 -36.42 -32.22
C ARG A 518 -22.72 -35.93 -32.68
N PRO A 519 -22.63 -35.24 -33.83
CA PRO A 519 -21.37 -34.61 -34.25
C PRO A 519 -20.84 -33.66 -33.17
N TYR A 520 -19.52 -33.69 -32.90
CA TYR A 520 -18.91 -32.91 -31.82
C TYR A 520 -19.17 -31.38 -31.94
N LYS A 521 -19.30 -30.86 -33.18
CA LYS A 521 -19.65 -29.46 -33.44
C LYS A 521 -21.05 -29.10 -32.91
N GLU A 522 -22.02 -30.00 -33.06
CA GLU A 522 -23.39 -29.82 -32.57
C GLU A 522 -23.42 -29.87 -31.04
N ALA A 523 -22.75 -30.86 -30.45
CA ALA A 523 -22.63 -30.99 -28.99
C ALA A 523 -21.95 -29.77 -28.35
N ALA A 524 -20.92 -29.21 -28.99
CA ALA A 524 -20.23 -28.01 -28.51
C ALA A 524 -21.13 -26.76 -28.50
N VAL A 525 -21.96 -26.56 -29.53
CA VAL A 525 -22.93 -25.45 -29.57
C VAL A 525 -23.95 -25.60 -28.45
N LYS A 526 -24.47 -26.81 -28.23
CA LYS A 526 -25.43 -27.07 -27.15
C LYS A 526 -24.81 -26.85 -25.76
N ALA A 527 -23.59 -27.33 -25.54
CA ALA A 527 -22.86 -27.06 -24.30
C ALA A 527 -22.63 -25.56 -24.05
N ALA A 528 -22.30 -24.78 -25.07
CA ALA A 528 -22.14 -23.32 -24.95
C ALA A 528 -23.47 -22.60 -24.66
N GLU A 529 -24.57 -23.03 -25.28
CA GLU A 529 -25.92 -22.54 -24.93
C GLU A 529 -26.26 -22.83 -23.46
N ALA A 530 -26.01 -24.05 -22.99
CA ALA A 530 -26.24 -24.44 -21.60
C ALA A 530 -25.35 -23.69 -20.61
N ALA A 531 -24.07 -23.45 -20.95
CA ALA A 531 -23.16 -22.64 -20.13
C ALA A 531 -23.70 -21.21 -19.91
N ARG A 532 -24.21 -20.57 -20.97
CA ARG A 532 -24.83 -19.24 -20.89
C ARG A 532 -26.09 -19.24 -20.03
N LEU A 533 -26.93 -20.28 -20.15
CA LEU A 533 -28.13 -20.41 -19.32
C LEU A 533 -27.79 -20.65 -17.84
N GLY A 534 -26.81 -21.51 -17.55
CA GLY A 534 -26.30 -21.74 -16.20
C GLY A 534 -25.72 -20.46 -15.59
N CYS A 535 -24.92 -19.71 -16.35
CA CYS A 535 -24.45 -18.38 -15.96
C CYS A 535 -25.61 -17.43 -15.64
N ASN A 536 -26.59 -17.29 -16.53
CA ASN A 536 -27.74 -16.40 -16.32
C ASN A 536 -28.56 -16.76 -15.07
N SER A 537 -28.69 -18.05 -14.77
CA SER A 537 -29.43 -18.51 -13.58
C SER A 537 -28.81 -18.03 -12.26
N THR A 538 -27.49 -17.77 -12.23
CA THR A 538 -26.77 -17.32 -11.04
C THR A 538 -27.22 -15.94 -10.55
N LYS A 539 -27.85 -15.13 -11.43
CA LYS A 539 -28.36 -13.80 -11.10
C LYS A 539 -29.37 -13.81 -9.96
N ASP A 540 -30.22 -14.85 -9.93
CA ASP A 540 -31.30 -14.98 -8.97
C ASP A 540 -30.94 -15.91 -7.80
N MET A 541 -29.70 -16.43 -7.77
CA MET A 541 -29.22 -17.33 -6.73
C MET A 541 -28.70 -16.57 -5.51
N LYS A 542 -28.89 -17.19 -4.34
CA LYS A 542 -28.24 -16.75 -3.10
C LYS A 542 -26.84 -17.34 -3.03
N PRO A 543 -25.77 -16.53 -2.93
CA PRO A 543 -24.43 -17.05 -2.77
C PRO A 543 -24.29 -17.80 -1.44
N LYS A 544 -23.73 -19.01 -1.52
CA LYS A 544 -23.47 -19.88 -0.36
C LYS A 544 -22.00 -20.30 -0.26
N ALA A 545 -21.22 -20.07 -1.32
CA ALA A 545 -19.79 -20.28 -1.36
C ALA A 545 -19.07 -19.01 -1.85
N GLY A 546 -17.74 -18.99 -1.71
CA GLY A 546 -16.92 -17.84 -2.10
C GLY A 546 -17.13 -16.60 -1.21
N ARG A 547 -16.48 -15.49 -1.58
CA ARG A 547 -16.56 -14.22 -0.83
C ARG A 547 -17.97 -13.62 -0.84
N ALA A 548 -18.72 -13.83 -1.92
CA ALA A 548 -20.10 -13.37 -2.07
C ALA A 548 -21.03 -13.91 -0.98
N SER A 549 -20.71 -15.06 -0.38
CA SER A 549 -21.52 -15.64 0.72
C SER A 549 -21.53 -14.80 2.01
N TYR A 550 -20.56 -13.88 2.19
CA TYR A 550 -20.50 -12.98 3.34
C TYR A 550 -21.34 -11.70 3.17
N VAL A 551 -21.90 -11.47 1.99
CA VAL A 551 -22.53 -10.21 1.61
C VAL A 551 -24.03 -10.30 1.88
N SER A 552 -24.50 -9.55 2.88
CA SER A 552 -25.91 -9.52 3.25
C SER A 552 -26.74 -8.50 2.47
N GLN A 553 -26.09 -7.52 1.83
CA GLN A 553 -26.78 -6.44 1.13
C GLN A 553 -26.97 -6.78 -0.35
N ALA A 554 -28.24 -6.89 -0.77
CA ALA A 554 -28.60 -7.28 -2.15
C ALA A 554 -28.07 -6.32 -3.23
N ILE A 555 -27.76 -5.06 -2.88
CA ILE A 555 -27.22 -4.07 -3.83
C ILE A 555 -25.86 -4.45 -4.40
N TYR A 556 -25.09 -5.26 -3.67
CA TYR A 556 -23.76 -5.72 -4.10
C TYR A 556 -23.82 -7.07 -4.81
N LEU A 557 -25.00 -7.68 -4.93
CA LEU A 557 -25.22 -8.98 -5.55
C LEU A 557 -25.87 -8.85 -6.93
N GLN A 558 -25.80 -7.67 -7.55
CA GLN A 558 -26.44 -7.39 -8.83
C GLN A 558 -25.69 -8.07 -9.98
N GLY A 559 -26.42 -8.65 -10.93
CA GLY A 559 -25.84 -9.36 -12.07
C GLY A 559 -25.57 -10.84 -11.80
N VAL A 560 -24.92 -11.48 -12.77
CA VAL A 560 -24.51 -12.90 -12.71
C VAL A 560 -23.24 -13.07 -11.88
N ASP A 561 -22.92 -14.30 -11.48
CA ASP A 561 -21.63 -14.64 -10.88
C ASP A 561 -20.47 -14.41 -11.87
N ALA A 562 -19.39 -13.77 -11.41
CA ALA A 562 -18.22 -13.46 -12.23
C ALA A 562 -17.53 -14.73 -12.76
N GLY A 563 -17.43 -15.77 -11.92
CA GLY A 563 -16.86 -17.06 -12.31
C GLY A 563 -17.72 -17.80 -13.33
N ALA A 564 -19.04 -17.83 -13.14
CA ALA A 564 -19.98 -18.41 -14.09
C ALA A 564 -19.99 -17.66 -15.42
N TYR A 565 -19.88 -16.33 -15.40
CA TYR A 565 -19.72 -15.51 -16.59
C TYR A 565 -18.44 -15.87 -17.33
N ALA A 566 -17.29 -15.89 -16.66
CA ALA A 566 -16.02 -16.31 -17.25
C ALA A 566 -16.10 -17.71 -17.89
N VAL A 567 -16.75 -18.66 -17.23
CA VAL A 567 -17.02 -20.00 -17.78
C VAL A 567 -17.80 -19.95 -19.08
N SER A 568 -18.88 -19.18 -19.12
CA SER A 568 -19.68 -19.03 -20.33
C SER A 568 -18.88 -18.43 -21.49
N ILE A 569 -17.93 -17.53 -21.21
CA ILE A 569 -17.06 -16.90 -22.22
C ILE A 569 -16.10 -17.90 -22.84
N TRP A 570 -15.30 -18.61 -22.03
CA TRP A 570 -14.29 -19.49 -22.60
C TRP A 570 -14.91 -20.74 -23.26
N ILE A 571 -16.05 -21.25 -22.76
CA ILE A 571 -16.79 -22.33 -23.43
C ILE A 571 -17.32 -21.86 -24.80
N ASP A 572 -17.91 -20.66 -24.88
CA ASP A 572 -18.42 -20.11 -26.14
C ASP A 572 -17.29 -19.88 -27.16
N ALA A 573 -16.13 -19.41 -26.71
CA ALA A 573 -14.94 -19.26 -27.56
C ALA A 573 -14.45 -20.61 -28.13
N ILE A 574 -14.42 -21.66 -27.30
CA ILE A 574 -14.09 -23.02 -27.75
C ILE A 574 -15.12 -23.52 -28.75
N ALA A 575 -16.41 -23.39 -28.47
CA ALA A 575 -17.48 -23.86 -29.35
C ALA A 575 -17.43 -23.19 -30.73
N LYS A 576 -17.25 -21.86 -30.78
CA LYS A 576 -17.05 -21.13 -32.05
C LYS A 576 -15.83 -21.62 -32.81
N THR A 577 -14.74 -21.90 -32.11
CA THR A 577 -13.52 -22.44 -32.72
C THR A 577 -13.77 -23.81 -33.33
N LEU A 578 -14.46 -24.71 -32.62
CA LEU A 578 -14.81 -26.04 -33.11
C LEU A 578 -15.71 -25.98 -34.34
N VAL A 579 -16.71 -25.10 -34.36
CA VAL A 579 -17.64 -24.93 -35.50
C VAL A 579 -16.88 -24.46 -36.74
N ASN A 580 -16.04 -23.44 -36.59
CA ASN A 580 -15.33 -22.77 -37.67
C ASN A 580 -14.02 -23.48 -38.10
N PHE A 581 -13.65 -24.57 -37.44
CA PHE A 581 -12.45 -25.31 -37.82
C PHE A 581 -12.70 -26.15 -39.07
N GLU A 582 -11.92 -25.85 -40.10
CA GLU A 582 -11.73 -26.67 -41.30
C GLU A 582 -10.33 -27.30 -41.20
N PRO A 583 -10.21 -28.65 -41.31
CA PRO A 583 -8.96 -29.39 -41.11
C PRO A 583 -7.81 -28.99 -42.02
#